data_AF-A0A2V5TII9-F1
#
_entry.id   AF-A0A2V5TII9-F1
#
_cell.length_a   1.000
_cell.length_b   1.000
_cell.length_c   1.000
_cell.angle_alpha   90.00
_cell.angle_beta   90.00
_cell.angle_gamma   90.00
#
_symmetry.space_group_name_H-M   'P 1'
#
loop_
_entity.id
_entity.type
_entity.pdbx_description
1 polymer ?
#
loop_
_entity_poly.entity_id
_entity_poly.type
_entity_poly.pdbx_seq_one_letter_code
_entity_poly.pdbx_strand_id
1 'polypeptide(L)'
;MQIGQCKSCTAFLQNAFKCGAWHRRPSSAQMRPFLKYWLPVPLWIVVIFIGSSDLMSAEHTSRLLVPLLLWLKPDITAEAIVQVHFLLRKCAHLTEYAILAILLRRALYRGTNLRAKPWVFFMAIWFVCGIFAASDEFHQSFVPSRTASLNDVLIDISGAFFGLALCLVVARKQRSPVRMNSV
;
A
#
# COMPACT_ATOMS: atom_id res chain seq x y z
N MET A 1 57.57 -42.64 2.14
CA MET A 1 57.04 -41.35 2.63
C MET A 1 55.90 -40.93 1.69
N GLN A 2 54.67 -41.38 1.99
CA GLN A 2 53.46 -41.05 1.22
C GLN A 2 52.46 -40.41 2.17
N ILE A 3 52.14 -39.14 1.91
CA ILE A 3 51.16 -38.37 2.67
C ILE A 3 49.78 -38.75 2.12
N GLY A 4 49.01 -39.52 2.91
CA GLY A 4 47.64 -39.89 2.60
C GLY A 4 46.68 -38.73 2.89
N GLN A 5 46.05 -38.19 1.85
CA GLN A 5 44.98 -37.20 1.99
C GLN A 5 43.73 -37.84 2.63
N CYS A 6 43.26 -37.22 3.71
CA CYS A 6 42.05 -37.58 4.45
C CYS A 6 40.80 -37.28 3.61
N LYS A 7 40.03 -38.32 3.25
CA LYS A 7 38.85 -38.28 2.37
C LYS A 7 37.59 -37.64 2.99
N SER A 8 37.70 -36.81 4.02
CA SER A 8 36.55 -36.26 4.75
C SER A 8 36.17 -34.82 4.33
N CYS A 9 37.09 -34.02 3.78
CA CYS A 9 36.80 -32.63 3.40
C CYS A 9 36.15 -32.45 2.01
N THR A 10 36.21 -33.44 1.12
CA THR A 10 35.64 -33.32 -0.23
C THR A 10 34.14 -33.62 -0.30
N ALA A 11 33.54 -34.21 0.74
CA ALA A 11 32.11 -34.53 0.76
C ALA A 11 31.21 -33.30 1.03
N PHE A 12 31.73 -32.23 1.62
CA PHE A 12 30.93 -31.04 1.94
C PHE A 12 30.77 -30.09 0.73
N LEU A 13 31.71 -30.09 -0.20
CA LEU A 13 31.67 -29.24 -1.40
C LEU A 13 30.95 -29.88 -2.60
N GLN A 14 30.63 -31.18 -2.55
CA GLN A 14 29.84 -31.83 -3.61
C GLN A 14 28.32 -31.80 -3.38
N ASN A 15 27.85 -31.55 -2.15
CA ASN A 15 26.42 -31.43 -1.85
C ASN A 15 25.83 -30.04 -2.16
N ALA A 16 26.65 -29.02 -2.43
CA ALA A 16 26.18 -27.70 -2.84
C ALA A 16 25.79 -27.61 -4.34
N PHE A 17 26.16 -28.62 -5.16
CA PHE A 17 25.88 -28.65 -6.60
C PHE A 17 24.73 -29.58 -7.02
N LYS A 18 24.10 -30.30 -6.07
CA LYS A 18 22.90 -31.14 -6.31
C LYS A 18 21.64 -30.52 -5.71
N CYS A 19 21.28 -29.34 -6.15
CA CYS A 19 19.89 -28.89 -6.15
C CYS A 19 19.67 -27.96 -7.34
N GLY A 20 19.50 -28.57 -8.51
CA GLY A 20 19.08 -27.91 -9.75
C GLY A 20 17.65 -27.37 -9.66
N ALA A 21 17.43 -26.34 -8.84
CA ALA A 21 16.16 -25.62 -8.72
C ALA A 21 16.30 -24.12 -8.99
N TRP A 22 17.43 -23.67 -9.56
CA TRP A 22 17.71 -22.25 -9.82
C TRP A 22 17.10 -21.69 -11.13
N HIS A 23 16.44 -22.54 -11.92
CA HIS A 23 15.84 -22.15 -13.20
C HIS A 23 14.45 -22.73 -13.42
N ARG A 24 13.60 -22.78 -12.38
CA ARG A 24 12.16 -22.87 -12.64
C ARG A 24 11.65 -21.48 -13.00
N ARG A 25 11.56 -21.19 -14.30
CA ARG A 25 10.69 -20.10 -14.77
C ARG A 25 9.30 -20.34 -14.18
N PRO A 26 8.65 -19.33 -13.57
CA PRO A 26 7.29 -19.51 -13.11
C PRO A 26 6.43 -19.99 -14.29
N SER A 27 5.70 -21.08 -14.10
CA SER A 27 4.79 -21.56 -15.14
C SER A 27 3.75 -20.48 -15.43
N SER A 28 3.23 -20.41 -16.66
CA SER A 28 2.18 -19.45 -17.04
C SER A 28 0.95 -19.51 -16.11
N ALA A 29 0.70 -20.66 -15.48
CA ALA A 29 -0.33 -20.87 -14.47
C ALA A 29 -0.05 -20.13 -13.14
N GLN A 30 1.21 -19.95 -12.75
CA GLN A 30 1.62 -19.20 -11.54
C GLN A 30 1.68 -17.68 -11.76
N MET A 31 1.93 -17.21 -12.98
CA MET A 31 1.99 -15.77 -13.30
C MET A 31 0.61 -15.09 -13.26
N ARG A 32 -0.46 -15.80 -13.68
CA ARG A 32 -1.83 -15.25 -13.71
C ARG A 32 -2.33 -14.74 -12.35
N PRO A 33 -2.25 -15.50 -11.24
CA PRO A 33 -2.66 -15.00 -9.93
C PRO A 33 -1.73 -13.88 -9.42
N PHE A 34 -0.42 -13.95 -9.65
CA PHE A 34 0.50 -12.87 -9.28
C PHE A 34 0.06 -11.55 -9.93
N LEU A 35 -0.09 -11.54 -11.25
CA LEU A 35 -0.46 -10.33 -11.99
C LEU A 35 -1.85 -9.82 -11.57
N LYS A 36 -2.82 -10.72 -11.34
CA LYS A 36 -4.17 -10.35 -10.85
C LYS A 36 -4.15 -9.57 -9.54
N TYR A 37 -3.29 -9.94 -8.59
CA TYR A 37 -3.24 -9.27 -7.29
C TYR A 37 -2.34 -8.04 -7.28
N TRP A 38 -1.30 -8.03 -8.10
CA TRP A 38 -0.35 -6.93 -8.20
C TRP A 38 -0.81 -5.81 -9.12
N LEU A 39 -1.54 -6.07 -10.22
CA LEU A 39 -1.98 -5.05 -11.19
C LEU A 39 -2.74 -3.87 -10.55
N PRO A 40 -3.63 -4.06 -9.56
CA PRO A 40 -4.32 -2.91 -8.98
C PRO A 40 -3.43 -1.99 -8.14
N VAL A 41 -2.25 -2.44 -7.70
CA VAL A 41 -1.32 -1.60 -6.93
C VAL A 41 -0.76 -0.44 -7.77
N PRO A 42 -0.09 -0.65 -8.92
CA PRO A 42 0.38 0.45 -9.76
C PRO A 42 -0.76 1.27 -10.34
N LEU A 43 -1.92 0.65 -10.65
CA LEU A 43 -3.10 1.42 -11.08
C LEU A 43 -3.55 2.41 -10.01
N TRP A 44 -3.57 1.99 -8.74
CA TRP A 44 -3.93 2.87 -7.63
C TRP A 44 -2.87 3.94 -7.38
N ILE A 45 -1.60 3.60 -7.50
CA ILE A 45 -0.51 4.59 -7.42
C ILE A 45 -0.70 5.67 -8.50
N VAL A 46 -1.03 5.28 -9.74
CA VAL A 46 -1.33 6.25 -10.81
C VAL A 46 -2.52 7.15 -10.43
N VAL A 47 -3.57 6.60 -9.82
CA VAL A 47 -4.70 7.40 -9.32
C VAL A 47 -4.24 8.43 -8.28
N ILE A 48 -3.38 8.05 -7.34
CA ILE A 48 -2.82 8.98 -6.33
C ILE A 48 -2.06 10.11 -7.02
N PHE A 49 -1.11 9.80 -7.92
CA PHE A 49 -0.34 10.84 -8.63
C PHE A 49 -1.22 11.76 -9.49
N ILE A 50 -2.30 11.24 -10.08
CA ILE A 50 -3.31 12.07 -10.78
C ILE A 50 -4.04 12.98 -9.77
N GLY A 51 -4.47 12.45 -8.63
CA GLY A 51 -5.11 13.21 -7.54
C GLY A 51 -4.21 14.33 -6.99
N SER A 52 -2.90 14.08 -6.99
CA SER A 52 -1.86 15.03 -6.56
C SER A 52 -1.37 15.97 -7.66
N SER A 53 -1.87 15.81 -8.89
CA SER A 53 -1.61 16.75 -9.99
C SER A 53 -2.53 17.99 -9.95
N ASP A 54 -2.35 18.88 -10.92
CA ASP A 54 -3.20 20.07 -11.07
C ASP A 54 -4.63 19.75 -11.50
N LEU A 55 -4.86 18.58 -12.12
CA LEU A 55 -6.18 18.15 -12.59
C LEU A 55 -7.22 18.08 -11.47
N MET A 56 -6.78 17.78 -10.26
CA MET A 56 -7.61 17.68 -9.06
C MET A 56 -7.20 18.73 -8.01
N SER A 57 -6.59 19.83 -8.44
CA SER A 57 -6.19 20.93 -7.55
C SER A 57 -7.40 21.56 -6.85
N ALA A 58 -7.12 22.31 -5.77
CA ALA A 58 -8.18 23.04 -5.06
C ALA A 58 -8.96 23.97 -5.99
N GLU A 59 -8.31 24.54 -7.01
CA GLU A 59 -9.02 25.37 -7.96
C GLU A 59 -10.06 24.55 -8.75
N HIS A 60 -9.67 23.39 -9.29
CA HIS A 60 -10.57 22.54 -10.06
C HIS A 60 -11.68 21.89 -9.23
N THR A 61 -11.38 21.40 -8.03
CA THR A 61 -12.38 20.77 -7.17
C THR A 61 -13.37 21.79 -6.60
N SER A 62 -12.93 23.02 -6.32
CA SER A 62 -13.82 24.08 -5.82
C SER A 62 -14.90 24.49 -6.82
N ARG A 63 -14.61 24.41 -8.14
CA ARG A 63 -15.59 24.70 -9.20
C ARG A 63 -16.82 23.78 -9.14
N LEU A 64 -16.66 22.56 -8.62
CA LEU A 64 -17.76 21.61 -8.41
C LEU A 64 -18.30 21.67 -6.98
N LEU A 65 -17.40 21.81 -5.99
CA LEU A 65 -17.76 21.79 -4.57
C LEU A 65 -18.55 23.02 -4.15
N VAL A 66 -18.19 24.22 -4.61
CA VAL A 66 -18.82 25.48 -4.19
C VAL A 66 -20.29 25.57 -4.63
N PRO A 67 -20.65 25.31 -5.91
CA PRO A 67 -22.06 25.31 -6.31
C PRO A 67 -22.89 24.27 -5.55
N LEU A 68 -22.32 23.09 -5.28
CA LEU A 68 -23.00 22.04 -4.52
C LEU A 68 -23.24 22.47 -3.06
N LEU A 69 -22.26 23.10 -2.42
CA LEU A 69 -22.39 23.59 -1.03
C LEU A 69 -23.39 24.73 -0.93
N LEU A 70 -23.39 25.68 -1.87
CA LEU A 70 -24.36 26.78 -1.91
C LEU A 70 -25.77 26.28 -2.22
N TRP A 71 -25.91 25.24 -3.04
CA TRP A 71 -27.19 24.58 -3.28
C TRP A 71 -27.72 23.89 -2.01
N LEU A 72 -26.84 23.24 -1.23
CA LEU A 72 -27.21 22.54 0.00
C LEU A 72 -27.49 23.50 1.17
N LYS A 73 -26.69 24.54 1.30
CA LYS A 73 -26.79 25.56 2.35
C LYS A 73 -26.43 26.93 1.76
N PRO A 74 -27.42 27.69 1.27
CA PRO A 74 -27.19 29.00 0.65
C PRO A 74 -26.46 30.00 1.55
N ASP A 75 -26.69 29.93 2.87
CA ASP A 75 -26.09 30.84 3.87
C ASP A 75 -24.70 30.36 4.39
N ILE A 76 -24.00 29.50 3.65
CA ILE A 76 -22.65 29.06 4.03
C ILE A 76 -21.63 30.19 3.84
N THR A 77 -20.77 30.42 4.83
CA THR A 77 -19.74 31.46 4.74
C THR A 77 -18.55 31.00 3.90
N ALA A 78 -17.77 31.94 3.37
CA ALA A 78 -16.57 31.64 2.59
C ALA A 78 -15.54 30.84 3.41
N GLU A 79 -15.41 31.14 4.70
CA GLU A 79 -14.50 30.44 5.62
C GLU A 79 -14.91 28.97 5.78
N ALA A 80 -16.21 28.71 5.92
CA ALA A 80 -16.73 27.35 6.03
C ALA A 80 -16.49 26.54 4.74
N ILE A 81 -16.63 27.15 3.56
CA ILE A 81 -16.31 26.52 2.27
C ILE A 81 -14.83 26.09 2.23
N VAL A 82 -13.92 27.00 2.63
CA VAL A 82 -12.47 26.71 2.67
C VAL A 82 -12.17 25.56 3.63
N GLN A 83 -12.80 25.55 4.81
CA GLN A 83 -12.62 24.48 5.80
C GLN A 83 -13.14 23.12 5.31
N VAL A 84 -14.33 23.08 4.72
CA VAL A 84 -14.89 21.84 4.16
C VAL A 84 -13.97 21.29 3.08
N HIS A 85 -13.48 22.17 2.20
CA HIS A 85 -12.59 21.76 1.14
C HIS A 85 -11.24 21.26 1.66
N PHE A 86 -10.67 21.94 2.65
CA PHE A 86 -9.46 21.50 3.33
C PHE A 86 -9.65 20.11 3.96
N LEU A 87 -10.74 19.90 4.70
CA LEU A 87 -11.04 18.62 5.33
C LEU A 87 -11.24 17.51 4.29
N LEU A 88 -11.97 17.79 3.21
CA LEU A 88 -12.20 16.84 2.13
C LEU A 88 -10.87 16.37 1.51
N ARG A 89 -9.92 17.29 1.31
CA ARG A 89 -8.58 16.93 0.83
C ARG A 89 -7.83 16.06 1.84
N LYS A 90 -7.80 16.43 3.13
CA LYS A 90 -7.12 15.60 4.15
C LYS A 90 -7.74 14.20 4.27
N CYS A 91 -9.06 14.09 4.12
CA CYS A 91 -9.75 12.80 4.09
C CYS A 91 -9.44 11.98 2.83
N ALA A 92 -9.26 12.64 1.67
CA ALA A 92 -8.85 11.97 0.43
C ALA A 92 -7.47 11.33 0.59
N HIS A 93 -6.47 12.10 1.03
CA HIS A 93 -5.12 11.63 1.36
C HIS A 93 -5.13 10.43 2.32
N LEU A 94 -5.83 10.57 3.45
CA LEU A 94 -5.99 9.48 4.41
C LEU A 94 -6.57 8.20 3.77
N THR A 95 -7.59 8.35 2.91
CA THR A 95 -8.29 7.23 2.27
C THR A 95 -7.46 6.57 1.17
N GLU A 96 -6.76 7.37 0.36
CA GLU A 96 -5.90 6.92 -0.73
C GLU A 96 -4.80 5.98 -0.23
N TYR A 97 -4.11 6.37 0.84
CA TYR A 97 -3.06 5.56 1.44
C TYR A 97 -3.59 4.38 2.24
N ALA A 98 -4.77 4.50 2.84
CA ALA A 98 -5.46 3.35 3.42
C ALA A 98 -5.74 2.27 2.36
N ILE A 99 -6.26 2.65 1.20
CA ILE A 99 -6.53 1.74 0.09
C ILE A 99 -5.22 1.16 -0.46
N LEU A 100 -4.19 1.98 -0.67
CA LEU A 100 -2.87 1.51 -1.14
C LEU A 100 -2.31 0.41 -0.22
N ALA A 101 -2.35 0.63 1.09
CA ALA A 101 -1.85 -0.33 2.06
C ALA A 101 -2.66 -1.64 2.07
N ILE A 102 -3.98 -1.56 1.90
CA ILE A 102 -4.87 -2.74 1.74
C ILE A 102 -4.51 -3.52 0.47
N LEU A 103 -4.29 -2.83 -0.65
CA LEU A 103 -3.92 -3.44 -1.93
C LEU A 103 -2.55 -4.12 -1.87
N LEU A 104 -1.55 -3.47 -1.27
CA LEU A 104 -0.22 -4.04 -1.04
C LEU A 104 -0.29 -5.28 -0.15
N ARG A 105 -1.05 -5.22 0.95
CA ARG A 105 -1.28 -6.39 1.81
C ARG A 105 -1.90 -7.54 1.04
N ARG A 106 -2.95 -7.26 0.25
CA ARG A 106 -3.61 -8.28 -0.59
C ARG A 106 -2.63 -8.88 -1.60
N ALA A 107 -1.81 -8.05 -2.25
CA ALA A 107 -0.81 -8.48 -3.22
C ALA A 107 0.25 -9.40 -2.60
N LEU A 108 0.77 -9.05 -1.41
CA LEU A 108 1.75 -9.88 -0.72
C LEU A 108 1.14 -11.21 -0.24
N TYR A 109 -0.03 -11.18 0.39
CA TYR A 109 -0.63 -12.40 0.98
C TYR A 109 -1.23 -13.36 -0.04
N ARG A 110 -1.74 -12.87 -1.17
CA ARG A 110 -2.41 -13.71 -2.19
C ARG A 110 -1.62 -13.85 -3.49
N GLY A 111 -0.74 -12.90 -3.79
CA GLY A 111 0.08 -12.90 -4.99
C GLY A 111 1.44 -13.54 -4.81
N THR A 112 1.90 -13.80 -3.59
CA THR A 112 3.22 -14.39 -3.33
C THR A 112 3.15 -15.57 -2.36
N ASN A 113 4.18 -16.42 -2.39
CA ASN A 113 4.35 -17.52 -1.42
C ASN A 113 5.29 -17.12 -0.26
N LEU A 114 5.49 -15.81 -0.03
CA LEU A 114 6.38 -15.32 1.01
C LEU A 114 5.83 -15.69 2.39
N ARG A 115 6.71 -16.21 3.25
CA ARG A 115 6.38 -16.56 4.64
C ARG A 115 7.12 -15.62 5.57
N ALA A 116 6.38 -14.72 6.22
CA ALA A 116 6.90 -13.83 7.25
C ALA A 116 5.88 -13.67 8.38
N LYS A 117 6.33 -13.20 9.54
CA LYS A 117 5.43 -12.87 10.65
C LYS A 117 4.50 -11.71 10.22
N PRO A 118 3.22 -11.69 10.64
CA PRO A 118 2.28 -10.65 10.21
C PRO A 118 2.74 -9.21 10.48
N TRP A 119 3.48 -8.99 11.59
CA TRP A 119 4.03 -7.67 11.92
C TRP A 119 5.16 -7.23 10.98
N VAL A 120 5.93 -8.17 10.41
CA VAL A 120 6.98 -7.85 9.43
C VAL A 120 6.35 -7.33 8.15
N PHE A 121 5.30 -8.01 7.66
CA PHE A 121 4.54 -7.52 6.51
C PHE A 121 3.88 -6.16 6.80
N PHE A 122 3.34 -5.98 8.00
CA PHE A 122 2.76 -4.69 8.40
C PHE A 122 3.80 -3.56 8.29
N MET A 123 4.96 -3.72 8.91
CA MET A 123 6.01 -2.68 8.90
C MET A 123 6.58 -2.45 7.51
N ALA A 124 6.79 -3.51 6.73
CA ALA A 124 7.28 -3.38 5.35
C ALA A 124 6.29 -2.61 4.46
N ILE A 125 4.99 -2.95 4.52
CA ILE A 125 3.97 -2.24 3.73
C ILE A 125 3.84 -0.79 4.18
N TRP A 126 3.82 -0.55 5.49
CA TRP A 126 3.71 0.79 6.05
C TRP A 126 4.88 1.69 5.64
N PHE A 127 6.11 1.14 5.69
CA PHE A 127 7.31 1.84 5.22
C PHE A 127 7.26 2.14 3.72
N VAL A 128 6.83 1.17 2.90
CA VAL A 128 6.64 1.39 1.45
C VAL A 128 5.60 2.49 1.19
N CYS A 129 4.50 2.51 1.94
CA CYS A 129 3.52 3.60 1.82
C CYS A 129 4.13 4.95 2.22
N GLY A 130 5.00 5.01 3.23
CA GLY A 130 5.72 6.22 3.60
C GLY A 130 6.67 6.73 2.51
N ILE A 131 7.32 5.84 1.77
CA ILE A 131 8.11 6.21 0.59
C ILE A 131 7.20 6.82 -0.50
N PHE A 132 6.05 6.21 -0.76
CA PHE A 132 5.09 6.78 -1.72
C PHE A 132 4.53 8.13 -1.25
N ALA A 133 4.24 8.30 0.03
CA ALA A 133 3.81 9.57 0.62
C ALA A 133 4.85 10.68 0.43
N ALA A 134 6.11 10.39 0.74
CA ALA A 134 7.20 11.33 0.50
C ALA A 134 7.41 11.62 -1.00
N SER A 135 7.23 10.61 -1.86
CA SER A 135 7.34 10.79 -3.32
C SER A 135 6.20 11.62 -3.89
N ASP A 136 5.00 11.48 -3.33
CA ASP A 136 3.83 12.26 -3.75
C ASP A 136 3.97 13.73 -3.38
N GLU A 137 4.40 14.03 -2.16
CA GLU A 137 4.68 15.40 -1.73
C GLU A 137 5.85 16.03 -2.52
N PHE A 138 6.86 15.23 -2.85
CA PHE A 138 7.91 15.66 -3.76
C PHE A 138 7.35 15.97 -5.16
N HIS A 139 6.45 15.14 -5.70
CA HIS A 139 5.78 15.43 -6.97
C HIS A 139 4.93 16.71 -6.91
N GLN A 140 4.17 16.91 -5.82
CA GLN A 140 3.38 18.11 -5.60
C GLN A 140 4.24 19.38 -5.53
N SER A 141 5.50 19.29 -5.10
CA SER A 141 6.42 20.44 -5.09
C SER A 141 6.70 21.02 -6.49
N PHE A 142 6.45 20.24 -7.55
CA PHE A 142 6.56 20.70 -8.94
C PHE A 142 5.25 21.25 -9.52
N VAL A 143 4.15 21.20 -8.77
CA VAL A 143 2.82 21.65 -9.21
C VAL A 143 2.55 23.05 -8.66
N PRO A 144 2.47 24.10 -9.50
CA PRO A 144 2.37 25.49 -9.03
C PRO A 144 1.13 25.79 -8.17
N SER A 145 0.05 25.03 -8.35
CA SER A 145 -1.21 25.17 -7.60
C SER A 145 -1.23 24.42 -6.26
N ARG A 146 -0.11 23.75 -5.89
CA ARG A 146 0.01 22.93 -4.68
C ARG A 146 1.15 23.43 -3.80
N THR A 147 1.01 23.17 -2.50
CA THR A 147 2.03 23.45 -1.49
C THR A 147 2.37 22.13 -0.82
N ALA A 148 3.60 21.67 -1.00
CA ALA A 148 4.07 20.47 -0.31
C ALA A 148 4.08 20.70 1.22
N SER A 149 3.59 19.73 1.99
CA SER A 149 3.47 19.78 3.43
C SER A 149 3.88 18.47 4.08
N LEU A 150 4.76 18.55 5.08
CA LEU A 150 5.07 17.41 5.94
C LEU A 150 3.83 16.86 6.66
N ASN A 151 2.81 17.70 6.88
CA ASN A 151 1.57 17.26 7.48
C ASN A 151 0.79 16.32 6.56
N ASP A 152 0.88 16.48 5.24
CA ASP A 152 0.25 15.57 4.28
C ASP A 152 0.93 14.19 4.30
N VAL A 153 2.28 14.15 4.35
CA VAL A 153 3.01 12.88 4.56
C VAL A 153 2.56 12.15 5.83
N LEU A 154 2.37 12.88 6.94
CA LEU A 154 1.93 12.27 8.19
C LEU A 154 0.49 11.73 8.11
N ILE A 155 -0.40 12.43 7.40
CA ILE A 155 -1.77 12.00 7.17
C ILE A 155 -1.81 10.75 6.29
N ASP A 156 -1.02 10.73 5.22
CA ASP A 156 -0.88 9.59 4.30
C ASP A 156 -0.39 8.34 5.05
N ILE A 157 0.68 8.48 5.82
CA ILE A 157 1.25 7.39 6.63
C ILE A 157 0.26 6.91 7.70
N SER A 158 -0.54 7.83 8.27
CA SER A 158 -1.62 7.48 9.20
C SER A 158 -2.74 6.69 8.50
N GLY A 159 -3.09 7.10 7.28
CA GLY A 159 -4.06 6.39 6.43
C GLY A 159 -3.63 4.96 6.15
N ALA A 160 -2.37 4.77 5.74
CA ALA A 160 -1.78 3.45 5.53
C ALA A 160 -1.84 2.59 6.81
N PHE A 161 -1.53 3.18 7.97
CA PHE A 161 -1.63 2.50 9.26
C PHE A 161 -3.07 2.03 9.54
N PHE A 162 -4.07 2.91 9.38
CA PHE A 162 -5.47 2.57 9.59
C PHE A 162 -5.96 1.47 8.64
N GLY A 163 -5.61 1.55 7.35
CA GLY A 163 -5.96 0.50 6.37
C GLY A 163 -5.41 -0.88 6.74
N LEU A 164 -4.15 -0.92 7.21
CA LEU A 164 -3.54 -2.17 7.67
C LEU A 164 -4.16 -2.68 8.97
N ALA A 165 -4.41 -1.80 9.94
CA ALA A 165 -5.05 -2.13 11.21
C ALA A 165 -6.46 -2.71 10.99
N LEU A 166 -7.25 -2.09 10.11
CA LEU A 166 -8.56 -2.58 9.71
C LEU A 166 -8.48 -4.01 9.17
N CYS A 167 -7.53 -4.29 8.29
CA CYS A 167 -7.33 -5.63 7.76
C CYS A 167 -6.90 -6.65 8.82
N LEU A 168 -6.18 -6.24 9.88
CA LEU A 168 -5.86 -7.13 11.00
C LEU A 168 -7.10 -7.45 11.83
N VAL A 169 -7.92 -6.45 12.14
CA VAL A 169 -9.16 -6.62 12.91
C VAL A 169 -10.14 -7.54 12.17
N VAL A 170 -10.35 -7.31 10.87
CA VAL A 170 -11.24 -8.15 10.04
C VAL A 170 -10.72 -9.59 9.97
N ALA A 171 -9.42 -9.78 9.77
CA ALA A 171 -8.83 -11.12 9.71
C ALA A 171 -8.91 -11.88 11.05
N ARG A 172 -8.87 -11.18 12.19
CA ARG A 172 -9.05 -11.80 13.52
C ARG A 172 -10.50 -12.24 13.73
N LYS A 173 -11.48 -11.41 13.37
CA LYS A 173 -12.91 -11.75 13.50
C LYS A 173 -13.29 -12.99 12.67
N GLN A 174 -12.69 -13.15 11.50
CA GLN A 174 -12.94 -14.33 10.64
C GLN A 174 -12.32 -15.64 11.17
N ARG A 175 -11.44 -15.57 12.18
CA ARG A 175 -10.79 -16.75 12.79
C ARG A 175 -11.45 -17.20 14.09
N SER A 176 -12.44 -16.46 14.61
CA SER A 176 -13.18 -16.88 15.80
C SER A 176 -14.05 -18.09 15.44
N PRO A 177 -13.81 -19.29 16.03
CA PRO A 177 -14.57 -20.48 15.69
C PRO A 177 -16.02 -20.33 16.15
N VAL A 178 -16.96 -20.72 15.29
CA VAL A 178 -18.35 -20.99 15.70
C VAL A 178 -18.27 -22.01 16.83
N ARG A 179 -18.70 -21.61 18.04
CA ARG A 179 -18.83 -22.51 19.18
C ARG A 179 -19.89 -23.56 18.81
N MET A 180 -19.48 -24.72 18.32
CA MET A 180 -20.39 -25.85 18.19
C MET A 180 -20.76 -26.28 19.61
N ASN A 181 -21.94 -25.86 20.05
CA ASN A 181 -22.56 -26.45 21.22
C ASN A 181 -22.94 -27.89 20.85
N SER A 182 -22.17 -28.85 21.34
CA SER A 182 -22.54 -30.26 21.35
C SER A 182 -23.69 -30.45 22.33
N VAL A 183 -24.87 -30.76 21.80
CA VAL A 183 -25.99 -31.37 22.55
C VAL A 183 -25.77 -32.88 22.58
#